data_AF-A0A951G9G2-F1
#
_entry.id   AF-A0A951G9G2-F1
#
_cell.length_a   1.000
_cell.length_b   1.000
_cell.length_c   1.000
_cell.angle_alpha   90.00
_cell.angle_beta   90.00
_cell.angle_gamma   90.00
#
_symmetry.space_group_name_H-M   'P 1'
#
loop_
_entity.id
_entity.type
_entity.pdbx_description
1 polymer ?
#
loop_
_entity_poly.entity_id
_entity_poly.type
_entity_poly.pdbx_seq_one_letter_code
_entity_poly.pdbx_strand_id
1 'polypeptide(L)' 'MCDHLGTYSGASRYLREAGELRLVLLCDRCGAERQELGRVDYRPDPEVERARLAAGGAALGGPSAIALP' A
#
# COMPACT_ATOMS: atom_id res chain seq x y z
N MET A 1 20.29 17.88 4.18
CA MET A 1 18.92 18.27 3.73
C MET A 1 18.64 17.53 2.43
N CYS A 2 17.56 16.77 2.34
CA CYS A 2 17.17 16.09 1.09
C CYS A 2 16.32 17.06 0.26
N ASP A 3 16.65 17.20 -1.03
CA ASP A 3 15.92 18.03 -2.00
C ASP A 3 14.69 17.31 -2.58
N HIS A 4 14.56 16.01 -2.32
CA HIS A 4 13.50 15.13 -2.84
C HIS A 4 13.40 15.13 -4.37
N LEU A 5 14.49 15.39 -5.06
CA LEU A 5 14.57 15.26 -6.51
C LEU A 5 15.13 13.88 -6.84
N GLY A 6 14.35 13.04 -7.53
CA GLY A 6 14.78 11.69 -7.90
C GLY A 6 13.65 10.67 -7.87
N THR A 7 14.01 9.42 -7.62
CA THR A 7 13.10 8.29 -7.59
C THR A 7 12.33 8.21 -6.28
N TYR A 8 11.18 7.55 -6.35
CA TYR A 8 10.30 7.29 -5.23
C TYR A 8 9.88 5.83 -5.24
N SER A 9 9.80 5.26 -4.05
CA SER A 9 9.21 3.95 -3.82
C SER A 9 7.76 4.11 -3.39
N GLY A 10 6.90 3.22 -3.89
CA GLY A 10 5.55 3.07 -3.37
C GLY A 10 5.56 2.25 -2.08
N ALA A 11 4.82 2.71 -1.07
CA ALA A 11 4.58 1.96 0.15
C ALA A 11 3.09 1.98 0.50
N SER A 12 2.65 0.98 1.26
CA SER A 12 1.29 0.92 1.81
C SER A 12 1.33 0.86 3.32
N ARG A 13 0.38 1.54 3.97
CA ARG A 13 0.19 1.52 5.42
C ARG A 13 -1.22 1.08 5.75
N TYR A 14 -1.33 0.04 6.56
CA TYR A 14 -2.63 -0.45 7.00
C TYR A 14 -3.20 0.41 8.12
N LEU A 15 -4.36 1.01 7.86
CA LEU A 15 -5.16 1.78 8.80
C LEU A 15 -6.26 0.87 9.35
N ARG A 16 -5.94 0.11 10.41
CA ARG A 16 -6.82 -0.91 10.97
C ARG A 16 -8.21 -0.39 11.35
N GLU A 17 -8.28 0.80 11.95
CA GLU A 17 -9.55 1.38 12.41
C GLU A 17 -10.50 1.73 11.25
N ALA A 18 -9.95 2.13 10.10
CA ALA A 18 -10.72 2.40 8.89
C ALA A 18 -10.97 1.13 8.07
N GLY A 19 -10.12 0.12 8.23
CA GLY A 19 -10.11 -1.04 7.34
C GLY A 19 -9.65 -0.67 5.93
N GLU A 20 -8.61 0.17 5.83
CA GLU A 20 -8.09 0.72 4.59
C GLU A 20 -6.56 0.54 4.48
N LEU A 21 -6.04 0.39 3.27
CA LEU A 21 -4.63 0.64 2.94
C LEU A 21 -4.48 2.06 2.42
N ARG A 22 -3.61 2.83 3.08
CA ARG A 22 -3.16 4.13 2.60
C ARG A 22 -1.90 3.94 1.76
N LEU A 23 -1.93 4.41 0.52
CA LEU A 23 -0.83 4.27 -0.42
C LEU A 23 -0.04 5.59 -0.46
N VAL A 24 1.27 5.51 -0.30
CA VAL A 24 2.15 6.68 -0.19
C VAL A 24 3.40 6.53 -1.04
N LEU A 25 3.93 7.67 -1.49
CA LEU A 25 5.27 7.77 -2.05
C LEU A 25 6.29 8.09 -0.95
N LEU A 26 7.36 7.32 -0.92
CA LEU A 26 8.53 7.53 -0.06
C LEU A 26 9.69 8.03 -0.90
N CYS A 27 10.42 9.01 -0.39
CA CYS A 27 11.69 9.40 -0.99
C CYS A 27 12.74 8.32 -0.77
N ASP A 28 13.29 7.75 -1.84
CA ASP A 28 14.26 6.65 -1.73
C ASP A 28 15.54 7.03 -0.99
N ARG A 29 15.88 8.33 -0.96
CA ARG A 29 17.10 8.82 -0.31
C ARG A 29 16.99 8.98 1.20
N CYS A 30 15.82 9.38 1.71
CA CYS A 30 15.65 9.73 3.13
C CYS A 30 14.46 9.06 3.81
N GLY A 31 13.65 8.28 3.08
CA GLY A 31 12.49 7.58 3.60
C GLY A 31 11.30 8.48 3.94
N ALA A 32 11.39 9.80 3.71
CA ALA A 32 10.30 10.71 4.03
C ALA A 32 9.06 10.41 3.16
N GLU A 33 7.89 10.33 3.79
CA GLU A 33 6.59 10.35 3.11
C GLU A 33 6.43 11.68 2.38
N ARG A 34 6.05 11.63 1.10
CA ARG A 34 5.93 12.82 0.24
C ARG A 34 4.51 13.12 -0.17
N GLN A 35 3.80 12.09 -0.60
CA GLN A 35 2.46 12.23 -1.15
C GLN A 35 1.65 10.97 -0.87
N GLU A 36 0.39 11.16 -0.49
CA GLU A 36 -0.61 10.09 -0.51
C GLU A 36 -1.15 9.95 -1.93
N LEU A 37 -1.07 8.74 -2.48
CA LEU A 37 -1.57 8.41 -3.81
C LEU A 37 -3.05 8.03 -3.78
N GLY A 38 -3.54 7.58 -2.63
CA GLY A 38 -4.93 7.22 -2.45
C GLY A 38 -5.11 6.19 -1.34
N ARG A 39 -6.35 5.72 -1.24
CA ARG A 39 -6.77 4.74 -0.26
C ARG A 39 -7.53 3.62 -0.93
N VAL A 40 -7.38 2.42 -0.37
CA VAL A 40 -8.01 1.20 -0.85
C VAL A 40 -8.68 0.53 0.32
N ASP A 41 -9.96 0.19 0.19
CA ASP A 41 -10.64 -0.64 1.17
C ASP A 41 -9.88 -1.96 1.31
N TYR A 42 -9.48 -2.27 2.54
CA TYR A 42 -8.67 -3.43 2.82
C TYR A 42 -9.00 -3.99 4.20
N ARG A 43 -9.86 -5.02 4.18
CA ARG A 43 -10.28 -5.75 5.37
C ARG A 43 -9.87 -7.21 5.20
N PRO A 44 -8.62 -7.56 5.52
CA PRO A 44 -8.15 -8.92 5.34
C PRO A 44 -8.90 -9.86 6.29
N ASP A 45 -9.49 -10.92 5.74
CA ASP A 45 -10.03 -12.01 6.52
C ASP A 45 -8.90 -13.02 6.79
N PRO A 46 -8.44 -13.17 8.05
CA PRO A 46 -7.30 -14.01 8.37
C PRO A 46 -7.56 -15.50 8.12
N GLU A 47 -8.80 -15.97 8.05
CA GLU A 47 -9.10 -17.36 7.68
C GLU A 47 -8.97 -17.57 6.16
N VAL A 48 -9.53 -16.63 5.38
CA VAL A 48 -9.41 -16.64 3.92
C VAL A 48 -7.96 -16.51 3.48
N GLU A 49 -7.20 -15.59 4.08
CA GLU A 49 -5.79 -15.38 3.74
C GLU A 49 -4.91 -16.57 4.12
N ARG A 50 -5.18 -17.21 5.27
CA ARG A 50 -4.50 -18.47 5.64
C ARG A 50 -4.77 -19.59 4.64
N ALA A 51 -6.02 -19.74 4.21
CA ALA A 51 -6.39 -20.73 3.20
C ALA A 51 -5.71 -20.43 1.85
N ARG A 52 -5.64 -19.16 1.43
CA ARG A 52 -4.93 -18.74 0.20
C ARG A 52 -3.45 -19.03 0.25
N LEU A 53 -2.78 -18.72 1.36
CA LEU A 53 -1.35 -18.99 1.53
C LEU A 53 -1.07 -20.50 1.51
N ALA A 54 -1.90 -21.30 2.19
CA ALA A 54 -1.80 -22.76 2.15
C ALA A 54 -2.02 -23.33 0.73
N ALA A 55 -2.85 -22.67 -0.07
CA ALA A 55 -3.11 -23.01 -1.47
C ALA A 55 -2.06 -22.45 -2.46
N GLY A 56 -0.98 -21.81 -1.98
CA GLY A 56 0.11 -21.29 -2.82
C GLY A 56 -0.15 -19.90 -3.43
N GLY A 57 -1.01 -19.08 -2.81
CA GLY A 57 -1.46 -17.80 -3.34
C GLY A 57 -0.35 -16.77 -3.62
N ALA A 58 -0.34 -16.24 -4.84
CA ALA A 58 0.39 -15.02 -5.22
C ALA A 58 -0.31 -13.76 -4.67
N ALA A 59 0.48 -12.75 -4.29
CA ALA A 59 0.06 -11.60 -3.49
C ALA A 59 -0.86 -10.60 -4.23
N LEU A 60 -1.91 -10.18 -3.52
CA LEU A 60 -2.63 -8.90 -3.55
C LEU A 60 -2.85 -8.24 -4.93
N GLY A 61 -3.82 -8.76 -5.69
CA GLY A 61 -4.38 -8.12 -6.88
C GLY A 61 -5.90 -8.13 -6.84
N GLY A 62 -6.51 -7.33 -5.97
CA GLY A 62 -7.91 -6.91 -6.14
C GLY A 62 -7.95 -5.66 -7.02
N PRO A 63 -8.95 -5.49 -7.91
CA PRO A 63 -9.03 -4.31 -8.77
C PRO A 63 -9.44 -3.09 -7.93
N SER A 64 -8.47 -2.46 -7.27
CA SER A 64 -8.67 -1.12 -6.72
C SER A 64 -8.11 -0.13 -7.74
N ALA A 65 -9.01 0.48 -8.49
CA ALA A 65 -8.67 1.59 -9.35
C ALA A 65 -8.25 2.76 -8.46
N ILE A 66 -6.94 2.98 -8.35
CA ILE A 66 -6.39 4.21 -7.80
C ILE A 66 -6.65 5.27 -8.88
N ALA A 67 -7.64 6.14 -8.66
CA ALA A 67 -7.82 7.31 -9.50
C ALA A 67 -6.69 8.30 -9.17
N LEU A 68 -5.68 8.35 -10.04
CA LEU A 68 -4.64 9.37 -10.00
C LEU A 68 -5.22 10.68 -10.57
N PRO A 69 -5.05 11.83 -9.89
CA PRO A 69 -5.40 13.14 -10.42
C PRO A 69 -4.47 13.59 -11.56
#